data_AF-A0A224AAV6-F1
#
_entry.id   AF-A0A224AAV6-F1
#
_cell.length_a   1.000
_cell.length_b   1.000
_cell.length_c   1.000
_cell.angle_alpha   90.00
_cell.angle_beta   90.00
_cell.angle_gamma   90.00
#
_symmetry.space_group_name_H-M   'P 1'
#
loop_
_entity.id
_entity.type
_entity.pdbx_description
1 polymer ?
#
loop_
_entity_poly.entity_id
_entity_poly.type
_entity_poly.pdbx_seq_one_letter_code
_entity_poly.pdbx_strand_id
1 'polypeptide(L)'
;MLTLSILSFLLVFMVFIFFLVSSSYLSSLLILESIVLCSLVLIISIFWLANYSLFLFILLLTMSVCEAGLGLSLLLSYMKTTGNDTISTT
;
A
#
# COMPACT_ATOMS: atom_id res chain seq x y z
N MET A 1 -8.17 -19.81 -9.95
CA MET A 1 -7.41 -20.25 -8.76
C MET A 1 -5.92 -19.97 -8.90
N LEU A 2 -5.25 -20.42 -9.97
CA LEU A 2 -3.82 -20.14 -10.19
C LEU A 2 -3.47 -18.64 -10.18
N THR A 3 -4.31 -17.81 -10.80
CA THR A 3 -4.14 -16.34 -10.79
C THR A 3 -4.18 -15.75 -9.38
N LEU A 4 -5.08 -16.24 -8.53
CA LEU A 4 -5.21 -15.81 -7.13
C LEU A 4 -3.98 -16.22 -6.31
N SER A 5 -3.46 -17.42 -6.51
CA SER A 5 -2.23 -17.87 -5.84
C SER A 5 -1.02 -17.04 -6.25
N ILE A 6 -0.90 -16.68 -7.54
CA ILE A 6 0.19 -15.81 -8.02
C ILE A 6 0.10 -14.43 -7.38
N LEU A 7 -1.11 -13.85 -7.31
CA LEU A 7 -1.33 -12.55 -6.67
C LEU A 7 -1.01 -12.58 -5.18
N SER A 8 -1.38 -13.67 -4.47
CA SER A 8 -1.05 -13.82 -3.06
C SER A 8 0.46 -13.96 -2.82
N PHE A 9 1.18 -14.65 -3.70
CA PHE A 9 2.64 -14.76 -3.62
C PHE A 9 3.32 -13.41 -3.89
N LEU A 10 2.82 -12.65 -4.86
CA LEU A 10 3.31 -11.31 -5.16
C LEU A 10 3.11 -10.37 -3.97
N LEU A 11 1.96 -10.45 -3.28
CA LEU A 11 1.71 -9.66 -2.07
C LEU A 11 2.74 -9.95 -0.97
N VAL A 12 3.04 -11.23 -0.72
CA VAL A 12 4.08 -11.64 0.24
C VAL A 12 5.44 -11.06 -0.16
N PHE A 13 5.79 -11.15 -1.45
CA PHE A 13 7.05 -10.60 -1.96
C PHE A 13 7.15 -9.07 -1.79
N MET A 14 6.07 -8.34 -2.04
CA MET A 14 6.04 -6.88 -1.84
C MET A 14 6.21 -6.49 -0.37
N VAL A 15 5.64 -7.26 0.56
CA VAL A 15 5.86 -7.05 1.99
C VAL A 15 7.33 -7.31 2.38
N PHE A 16 7.99 -8.31 1.78
CA PHE A 16 9.43 -8.50 1.98
C PHE A 16 10.26 -7.32 1.45
N ILE A 17 9.90 -6.77 0.29
CA ILE A 17 10.57 -5.58 -0.28
C ILE A 17 10.40 -4.37 0.64
N PHE A 18 9.23 -4.21 1.26
CA PHE A 18 8.97 -3.12 2.20
C PHE A 18 9.98 -3.11 3.37
N PHE A 19 10.31 -4.27 3.92
CA PHE A 19 11.32 -4.35 4.98
C PHE A 19 12.76 -4.13 4.48
N LEU A 20 13.04 -4.34 3.20
CA LEU A 20 14.36 -4.10 2.61
C LEU A 20 14.61 -2.61 2.30
N VAL A 21 13.55 -1.86 2.01
CA VAL A 21 13.65 -0.45 1.62
C VAL A 21 13.46 0.43 2.85
N SER A 22 14.56 0.84 3.47
CA SER A 22 14.56 1.64 4.70
C SER A 22 15.27 3.00 4.57
N SER A 23 15.56 3.47 3.35
CA SER A 23 16.40 4.66 3.16
C SER A 23 15.64 5.98 3.19
N SER A 24 14.44 6.05 2.61
CA SER A 24 13.64 7.28 2.53
C SER A 24 12.16 7.02 2.81
N TYR A 25 11.51 7.94 3.51
CA TYR A 25 10.08 7.82 3.82
C TYR A 25 9.21 7.80 2.56
N LEU A 26 9.62 8.52 1.51
CA LEU A 26 8.88 8.55 0.25
C LEU A 26 8.90 7.18 -0.45
N SER A 27 10.05 6.49 -0.45
CA SER A 27 10.14 5.16 -1.05
C SER A 27 9.34 4.13 -0.25
N SER A 28 9.35 4.21 1.07
CA SER A 28 8.49 3.41 1.95
C SER A 28 7.00 3.64 1.66
N LEU A 29 6.55 4.87 1.46
CA LEU A 29 5.16 5.20 1.12
C LEU A 29 4.74 4.64 -0.25
N LEU A 30 5.61 4.73 -1.25
CA LEU A 30 5.37 4.17 -2.59
C LEU A 30 5.21 2.65 -2.56
N ILE A 31 6.03 1.97 -1.76
CA ILE A 31 5.92 0.51 -1.60
C ILE A 31 4.62 0.15 -0.88
N LEU A 32 4.23 0.93 0.13
CA LEU A 32 2.95 0.74 0.82
C LEU A 32 1.77 0.90 -0.14
N GLU A 33 1.79 1.90 -1.02
CA GLU A 33 0.76 2.08 -2.06
C GLU A 33 0.70 0.88 -3.02
N SER A 34 1.86 0.32 -3.40
CA SER A 34 1.91 -0.88 -4.25
C SER A 34 1.31 -2.12 -3.56
N ILE A 35 1.51 -2.27 -2.24
CA ILE A 35 0.93 -3.34 -1.44
C ILE A 35 -0.60 -3.18 -1.37
N VAL A 36 -1.08 -1.97 -1.12
CA VAL A 36 -2.52 -1.66 -1.05
C VAL A 36 -3.20 -1.89 -2.40
N LEU A 37 -2.59 -1.46 -3.51
CA LEU A 37 -3.09 -1.74 -4.86
C LEU A 37 -3.17 -3.24 -5.14
N CYS A 38 -2.14 -4.01 -4.80
CA CYS A 38 -2.16 -5.47 -4.97
C CYS A 38 -3.28 -6.11 -4.13
N SER A 39 -3.51 -5.62 -2.92
CA SER A 39 -4.59 -6.10 -2.05
C SER A 39 -5.98 -5.79 -2.63
N LEU A 40 -6.18 -4.61 -3.23
CA LEU A 40 -7.43 -4.22 -3.90
C LEU A 40 -7.73 -5.11 -5.10
N VAL A 41 -6.71 -5.43 -5.92
CA VAL A 41 -6.84 -6.38 -7.04
C VAL A 41 -7.22 -7.79 -6.54
N LEU A 42 -6.66 -8.20 -5.40
CA LEU A 42 -7.00 -9.49 -4.78
C LEU A 42 -8.47 -9.49 -4.31
N ILE A 43 -8.90 -8.44 -3.61
CA ILE A 43 -10.28 -8.31 -3.10
C ILE A 43 -11.31 -8.33 -4.24
N ILE A 44 -11.08 -7.60 -5.33
CA ILE A 44 -12.03 -7.60 -6.44
C ILE A 44 -12.11 -8.96 -7.13
N SER A 45 -10.99 -9.69 -7.21
CA SER A 45 -10.97 -11.05 -7.76
C SER A 45 -11.73 -12.06 -6.88
N ILE A 46 -11.66 -11.91 -5.54
CA ILE A 46 -12.43 -12.73 -4.60
C ILE A 46 -13.92 -12.41 -4.69
N PHE A 47 -14.28 -11.12 -4.73
CA PHE A 47 -15.66 -10.68 -4.82
C PHE A 47 -16.33 -11.13 -6.11
N TRP A 48 -15.60 -11.10 -7.23
CA TRP A 48 -16.06 -11.67 -8.49
C TRP A 48 -16.35 -13.17 -8.36
N LEU A 49 -15.45 -13.93 -7.73
CA LEU A 49 -15.63 -15.38 -7.56
C LEU A 49 -16.83 -15.71 -6.65
N ALA A 50 -17.05 -14.90 -5.62
CA ALA A 50 -18.11 -15.09 -4.65
C ALA A 50 -19.44 -14.40 -5.03
N ASN A 51 -19.51 -13.74 -6.18
CA ASN A 51 -20.65 -12.94 -6.64
C ASN A 51 -21.18 -11.94 -5.58
N TYR A 52 -20.27 -11.33 -4.81
CA TYR A 52 -20.64 -10.31 -3.82
C TYR A 52 -20.80 -8.93 -4.46
N SER A 53 -21.59 -8.07 -3.81
CA SER A 53 -21.73 -6.67 -4.20
C SER A 53 -20.42 -5.91 -4.03
N LEU A 54 -20.10 -5.02 -4.98
CA LEU A 54 -18.89 -4.19 -4.99
C LEU A 54 -18.88 -3.04 -3.96
N PHE A 55 -19.92 -2.91 -3.11
CA PHE A 55 -20.01 -1.83 -2.14
C PHE A 55 -18.80 -1.80 -1.17
N LEU A 56 -18.41 -2.96 -0.64
CA LEU A 56 -17.27 -3.05 0.28
C LEU A 56 -15.94 -2.74 -0.44
N PHE A 57 -15.84 -3.02 -1.75
CA PHE A 57 -14.66 -2.65 -2.54
C PHE A 57 -14.54 -1.13 -2.68
N ILE A 58 -15.64 -0.42 -2.98
CA ILE A 58 -15.64 1.05 -3.04
C ILE A 58 -15.27 1.65 -1.68
N LEU A 59 -15.85 1.13 -0.59
CA LEU A 59 -15.55 1.61 0.76
C LEU A 59 -14.05 1.46 1.07
N LEU A 60 -13.48 0.29 0.80
CA LEU A 60 -12.06 0.02 1.05
C LEU A 60 -11.14 0.88 0.16
N LEU A 61 -11.54 1.12 -1.09
CA LEU A 61 -10.84 2.04 -1.99
C LEU A 61 -10.84 3.47 -1.44
N THR A 62 -11.98 3.98 -0.94
CA THR A 62 -12.00 5.34 -0.35
C THR A 62 -11.10 5.47 0.87
N MET A 63 -11.08 4.48 1.76
CA MET A 63 -10.21 4.49 2.94
C MET A 63 -8.73 4.42 2.54
N SER A 64 -8.37 3.66 1.51
CA SER A 64 -6.98 3.58 1.02
C SER A 64 -6.45 4.91 0.48
N VAL A 65 -7.29 5.67 -0.24
CA VAL A 65 -6.91 7.00 -0.76
C VAL A 65 -6.75 8.00 0.39
N CYS A 66 -7.61 7.94 1.40
CA CYS A 66 -7.50 8.77 2.59
C CYS A 66 -6.21 8.49 3.38
N GLU A 67 -5.83 7.22 3.56
CA GLU A 67 -4.58 6.83 4.20
C GLU A 67 -3.36 7.39 3.47
N ALA A 68 -3.32 7.26 2.13
CA ALA A 68 -2.23 7.80 1.31
C ALA A 68 -2.13 9.34 1.44
N GLY A 69 -3.27 10.04 1.42
CA GLY A 69 -3.31 11.50 1.61
C GLY A 69 -2.81 11.94 2.98
N LEU A 70 -3.18 11.22 4.05
CA LEU A 70 -2.69 11.46 5.40
C LEU A 70 -1.18 11.19 5.50
N GLY A 71 -0.69 10.09 4.92
CA GLY A 71 0.73 9.74 4.90
C GLY A 71 1.60 10.82 4.23
N LEU A 72 1.17 11.33 3.08
CA LEU A 72 1.85 12.43 2.38
C LEU A 72 1.84 13.74 3.17
N SER A 73 0.73 14.06 3.84
CA SER A 73 0.63 15.27 4.67
C SER A 73 1.61 15.25 5.86
N LEU A 74 1.79 14.07 6.47
CA LEU A 74 2.76 13.86 7.54
C LEU A 74 4.19 13.96 7.02
N LEU A 75 4.50 13.34 5.88
CA LEU A 75 5.82 13.44 5.26
C LEU A 75 6.18 14.91 4.95
N LEU A 76 5.23 15.70 4.44
CA LEU A 76 5.44 17.13 4.21
C LEU A 76 5.75 17.88 5.51
N SER A 77 5.05 17.56 6.61
CA SER A 77 5.32 18.17 7.91
C SER A 77 6.69 17.78 8.45
N TYR A 78 7.12 16.53 8.24
CA TYR A 78 8.45 16.06 8.62
C TYR A 78 9.54 16.79 7.84
N MET A 79 9.44 16.85 6.51
CA MET A 79 10.41 17.56 5.66
C MET A 79 10.53 19.05 6.02
N LYS A 80 9.45 19.70 6.49
CA LYS A 80 9.52 21.09 6.98
C LYS A 80 10.39 21.25 8.22
N THR A 81 10.52 20.21 9.06
CA THR A 81 11.29 20.25 10.30
C THR A 81 12.74 19.78 10.13
N THR A 82 12.96 18.71 9.36
CA THR A 82 14.28 18.08 9.20
C THR A 82 15.00 18.51 7.93
N GLY A 83 14.28 19.07 6.95
CA GLY A 83 14.84 19.46 5.65
C GLY A 83 15.20 18.29 4.73
N ASN A 84 14.99 17.04 5.16
CA ASN A 84 15.33 15.84 4.40
C ASN A 84 14.30 14.71 4.59
N ASP A 85 14.17 13.81 3.61
CA ASP A 85 13.24 12.68 3.62
C ASP A 85 13.86 11.35 4.07
N THR A 86 15.16 11.37 4.42
CA THR A 86 15.87 10.17 4.84
C THR A 86 15.43 9.71 6.22
N ILE A 87 15.29 8.39 6.37
CA ILE A 87 15.16 7.73 7.65
C ILE A 87 16.57 7.67 8.25
N SER A 88 17.01 8.77 8.86
CA SER A 88 18.33 8.85 9.48
C SER A 88 18.33 8.04 10.77
N THR A 89 18.93 6.86 10.74
CA THR A 89 19.27 6.08 11.93
C THR A 89 20.55 6.65 12.54
N THR A 90 20.41 7.48 13.57
CA THR A 90 21.44 7.48 14.62
C THR A 90 21.24 6.27 15.50
#